data_AF-A0A6P7FQC5-F1
#
_entry.id   AF-A0A6P7FQC5-F1
#
_cell.length_a   1.000
_cell.length_b   1.000
_cell.length_c   1.000
_cell.angle_alpha   90.00
_cell.angle_beta   90.00
_cell.angle_gamma   90.00
#
_symmetry.space_group_name_H-M   'P 1'
#
loop_
_entity.id
_entity.type
_entity.pdbx_description
1 polymer ?
#
loop_
_entity_poly.entity_id
_entity_poly.type
_entity_poly.pdbx_seq_one_letter_code
_entity_poly.pdbx_strand_id
1 'polypeptide(L)'
;MKMDPTKCFICEKPFTEGETEFVGKGIPNLVAASKSRKDGKHELLNNVEVLQVHKNCKVEYTNKDNIKLLFEQAKPNGETKSEGKPTVNHFSFKTKCCLCGNERHPKARDSKIFILCTTPSLKDKFLEKASKRNDDFGRQIVERIKNVNLVLMKARYHKQCYTQLFYTPSKSTKKGRPEDQNLISAFEKVCEFINESEERQFTLKDLLERVEDNLPNDGSMSMKTLKTKLQKKYGDGIVFATSLIKPSSIYFLDSGVKHREELRKQKSIQIN
;
A
#
# COMPACT_ATOMS: atom_id res chain seq x y z
N MET A 1 42.26 -21.88 -2.94
CA MET A 1 41.88 -20.60 -2.30
C MET A 1 42.87 -20.30 -1.17
N LYS A 2 43.32 -19.05 -1.01
CA LYS A 2 44.12 -18.64 0.16
C LYS A 2 43.22 -17.82 1.10
N MET A 3 43.37 -18.00 2.41
CA MET A 3 42.61 -17.22 3.39
C MET A 3 43.15 -15.79 3.45
N ASP A 4 42.25 -14.81 3.30
CA ASP A 4 42.57 -13.38 3.41
C ASP A 4 42.44 -12.96 4.89
N PRO A 5 43.51 -12.48 5.53
CA PRO A 5 43.50 -12.13 6.96
C PRO A 5 42.67 -10.87 7.27
N THR A 6 42.15 -10.16 6.26
CA THR A 6 41.33 -8.95 6.43
C THR A 6 39.83 -9.19 6.28
N LYS A 7 39.44 -10.43 5.97
CA LYS A 7 38.05 -10.78 5.64
C LYS A 7 37.60 -12.00 6.43
N CYS A 8 36.30 -12.02 6.71
CA CYS A 8 35.65 -13.16 7.33
C CYS A 8 35.69 -14.37 6.40
N PHE A 9 36.30 -15.45 6.86
CA PHE A 9 36.42 -16.71 6.12
C PHE A 9 35.08 -17.30 5.64
N ILE A 10 34.00 -17.07 6.38
CA ILE A 10 32.69 -17.68 6.08
C ILE A 10 31.99 -16.94 4.93
N CYS A 11 31.97 -15.61 4.99
CA CYS A 11 31.21 -14.76 4.07
C CYS A 11 32.07 -13.89 3.13
N GLU A 12 33.40 -13.98 3.23
CA GLU A 12 34.40 -13.26 2.43
C GLU A 12 34.28 -11.73 2.46
N LYS A 13 33.55 -11.19 3.45
CA LYS A 13 33.39 -9.75 3.66
C LYS A 13 34.41 -9.20 4.67
N PRO A 14 34.77 -7.91 4.58
CA PRO A 14 35.66 -7.26 5.53
C PRO A 14 35.13 -7.34 6.96
N PHE A 15 36.02 -7.39 7.94
CA PHE A 15 35.66 -7.39 9.36
C PHE A 15 34.98 -6.10 9.85
N THR A 16 34.98 -5.04 9.05
CA THR A 16 34.27 -3.78 9.34
C THR A 16 32.76 -3.89 9.16
N GLU A 17 32.24 -4.95 8.52
CA GLU A 17 30.81 -5.12 8.23
C GLU A 17 30.01 -5.76 9.38
N GLY A 18 30.62 -6.02 10.54
CA GLY A 18 29.89 -6.52 11.70
C GLY A 18 30.78 -6.90 12.88
N GLU A 19 30.14 -7.39 13.95
CA GLU A 19 30.88 -7.85 15.13
C GLU A 19 31.68 -9.12 14.82
N THR A 20 32.97 -9.11 15.17
CA THR A 20 33.87 -10.24 14.98
C THR A 20 34.23 -10.96 16.27
N GLU A 21 34.62 -12.22 16.15
CA GLU A 21 35.22 -13.01 17.22
C GLU A 21 36.35 -13.89 16.67
N PHE A 22 37.33 -14.20 17.53
CA PHE A 22 38.38 -15.17 17.25
C PHE A 22 37.95 -16.56 17.71
N VAL A 23 37.97 -17.51 16.78
CA VAL A 23 37.54 -18.89 16.99
C VAL A 23 38.75 -19.78 16.97
N GLY A 24 39.18 -20.25 18.14
CA GLY A 24 40.17 -21.34 18.26
C GLY A 24 39.49 -22.69 18.50
N LYS A 25 38.98 -22.89 19.72
CA LYS A 25 38.27 -24.14 20.12
C LYS A 25 37.04 -24.49 19.26
N GLY A 26 36.50 -23.53 18.49
CA GLY A 26 35.33 -23.73 17.63
C GLY A 26 35.64 -24.15 16.19
N ILE A 27 36.93 -24.28 15.81
CA ILE A 27 37.33 -24.71 14.45
C ILE A 27 36.81 -26.10 14.09
N PRO A 28 36.81 -27.11 14.98
CA PRO A 28 36.22 -28.42 14.66
C PRO A 28 34.73 -28.34 14.27
N ASN A 29 33.97 -27.42 14.89
CA ASN A 29 32.56 -27.20 14.54
C ASN A 29 32.41 -26.55 13.16
N LEU A 30 33.31 -25.64 12.78
CA LEU A 30 33.34 -25.06 11.43
C LEU A 30 33.72 -26.09 10.38
N VAL A 31 34.68 -26.98 10.68
CA VAL A 31 35.04 -28.12 9.82
C VAL A 31 33.85 -29.06 9.63
N ALA A 32 33.18 -29.45 10.72
CA ALA A 32 32.01 -30.31 10.67
C ALA A 32 30.86 -29.65 9.88
N ALA A 33 30.64 -28.35 10.07
CA ALA A 33 29.65 -27.58 9.33
C ALA A 33 29.98 -27.50 7.84
N SER A 34 31.23 -27.25 7.47
CA SER A 34 31.68 -27.23 6.07
C SER A 34 31.53 -28.59 5.39
N LYS A 35 31.97 -29.68 6.04
CA LYS A 35 31.77 -31.06 5.53
C LYS A 35 30.29 -31.35 5.36
N SER A 36 29.48 -30.94 6.33
CA SER A 36 28.03 -31.07 6.25
C SER A 36 27.44 -30.16 5.18
N ARG A 37 28.06 -29.05 4.78
CA ARG A 37 27.56 -28.19 3.69
C ARG A 37 28.09 -28.60 2.31
N LYS A 38 29.09 -29.49 2.26
CA LYS A 38 29.82 -29.90 1.04
C LYS A 38 30.40 -28.70 0.26
N ASP A 39 30.85 -27.67 0.97
CA ASP A 39 31.32 -26.42 0.36
C ASP A 39 32.86 -26.33 0.21
N GLY A 40 33.60 -27.40 0.54
CA GLY A 40 35.06 -27.48 0.39
C GLY A 40 35.87 -26.61 1.36
N LYS A 41 35.23 -25.75 2.15
CA LYS A 41 35.92 -24.79 3.03
C LYS A 41 36.74 -25.47 4.14
N HIS A 42 36.37 -26.67 4.57
CA HIS A 42 37.07 -27.45 5.58
C HIS A 42 38.53 -27.75 5.21
N GLU A 43 38.86 -27.84 3.92
CA GLU A 43 40.23 -28.08 3.46
C GLU A 43 41.18 -26.95 3.88
N LEU A 44 40.67 -25.72 3.94
CA LEU A 44 41.43 -24.53 4.34
C LEU A 44 41.58 -24.41 5.87
N LEU A 45 40.84 -25.21 6.64
CA LEU A 45 40.84 -25.17 8.11
C LEU A 45 41.73 -26.24 8.75
N ASN A 46 42.32 -27.15 7.97
CA ASN A 46 43.06 -28.31 8.49
C ASN A 46 44.30 -27.96 9.32
N ASN A 47 44.89 -26.77 9.14
CA ASN A 47 46.10 -26.31 9.84
C ASN A 47 45.93 -24.92 10.48
N VAL A 48 44.70 -24.53 10.83
CA VAL A 48 44.41 -23.21 11.42
C VAL A 48 44.14 -23.39 12.91
N GLU A 49 44.87 -22.68 13.77
CA GLU A 49 44.69 -22.73 15.23
C GLU A 49 43.66 -21.72 15.74
N VAL A 50 43.60 -20.54 15.13
CA VAL A 50 42.67 -19.46 15.48
C VAL A 50 42.22 -18.75 14.21
N LEU A 51 40.92 -18.46 14.13
CA LEU A 51 40.31 -17.81 12.98
C LEU A 51 39.39 -16.66 13.38
N GLN A 52 39.58 -15.47 12.82
CA GLN A 52 38.63 -14.38 12.97
C GLN A 52 37.44 -14.53 12.01
N VAL A 53 36.23 -14.46 12.56
CA VAL A 53 34.97 -14.51 11.79
C VAL A 53 33.97 -13.51 12.36
N HIS A 54 32.97 -13.14 11.56
CA HIS A 54 31.79 -12.45 12.11
C HIS A 54 31.01 -13.40 13.02
N LYS A 55 30.57 -12.91 14.19
CA LYS A 55 29.80 -13.69 15.17
C LYS A 55 28.55 -14.31 14.55
N ASN A 56 27.78 -13.51 13.80
CA ASN A 56 26.58 -13.98 13.11
C ASN A 56 26.91 -15.05 12.07
N CYS A 57 28.00 -14.87 11.31
CA CYS A 57 28.40 -15.86 10.31
C CYS A 57 28.73 -17.21 10.96
N LYS A 58 29.44 -17.24 12.10
CA LYS A 58 29.71 -18.49 12.83
C LYS A 58 28.41 -19.16 13.27
N VAL A 59 27.49 -18.41 13.87
CA VAL A 59 26.20 -18.94 14.35
C VAL A 59 25.39 -19.53 13.19
N GLU A 60 25.21 -18.77 12.11
CA GLU A 60 24.42 -19.21 10.95
C GLU A 60 25.06 -20.38 10.21
N TYR A 61 26.39 -20.38 10.10
CA TYR A 61 27.14 -21.40 9.39
C TYR A 61 27.15 -22.73 10.14
N THR A 62 27.29 -22.71 11.46
CA THR A 62 27.31 -23.92 12.30
C THR A 62 25.92 -24.42 12.70
N ASN A 63 24.86 -23.64 12.47
CA ASN A 63 23.50 -24.04 12.79
C ASN A 63 23.05 -25.26 11.97
N LYS A 64 22.71 -26.35 12.67
CA LYS A 64 22.29 -27.64 12.08
C LYS A 64 21.00 -27.54 11.27
N ASP A 65 20.07 -26.68 11.66
CA ASP A 65 18.81 -26.50 10.94
C ASP A 65 19.04 -25.78 9.61
N ASN A 66 19.93 -24.78 9.57
CA ASN A 66 20.35 -24.14 8.32
C ASN A 66 21.05 -25.13 7.37
N ILE A 67 21.82 -26.07 7.92
CA ILE A 67 22.48 -27.12 7.13
C ILE A 67 21.45 -28.09 6.55
N LYS A 68 20.44 -28.51 7.33
CA LYS A 68 19.36 -29.39 6.85
C LYS A 68 18.55 -28.75 5.72
N LEU A 69 18.23 -27.47 5.84
CA LEU A 69 17.50 -26.72 4.82
C LEU A 69 18.24 -26.67 3.48
N LEU A 70 19.57 -26.69 3.46
CA LEU A 70 20.35 -26.76 2.23
C LEU A 70 20.20 -28.10 1.48
N PHE A 71 19.96 -29.20 2.21
CA PHE A 71 19.75 -30.53 1.61
C PHE A 71 18.30 -30.83 1.26
N GLU A 72 17.33 -30.26 1.97
CA GLU A 72 15.91 -30.40 1.62
C GLU A 72 15.59 -29.74 0.28
N GLN A 73 16.38 -28.73 -0.13
CA GLN A 73 16.30 -28.11 -1.47
C GLN A 73 16.97 -28.95 -2.58
N ALA A 74 17.68 -30.03 -2.25
CA ALA A 74 18.37 -30.89 -3.22
C ALA A 74 17.56 -32.12 -3.68
N LYS A 75 16.29 -32.26 -3.26
CA LYS A 75 15.39 -33.28 -3.83
C LYS A 75 14.90 -32.79 -5.20
N PRO A 76 15.10 -33.57 -6.28
CA PRO A 76 14.89 -33.10 -7.64
C PRO A 76 13.40 -33.11 -7.97
N ASN A 77 12.88 -31.95 -8.37
CA ASN A 77 11.91 -31.89 -9.45
C ASN A 77 12.12 -30.57 -10.21
N GLY A 78 12.72 -30.71 -11.39
CA GLY A 78 12.48 -29.88 -12.58
C GLY A 78 12.81 -28.39 -12.51
N GLU A 79 14.08 -28.06 -12.83
CA GLU A 79 14.54 -27.04 -13.78
C GLU A 79 13.68 -25.77 -13.98
N THR A 80 14.18 -24.56 -13.69
CA THR A 80 15.31 -23.97 -14.40
C THR A 80 16.09 -23.00 -13.52
N LYS A 81 17.42 -23.09 -13.64
CA LYS A 81 18.43 -22.24 -13.04
C LYS A 81 18.39 -20.83 -13.62
N SER A 82 18.54 -19.82 -12.77
CA SER A 82 19.48 -18.74 -13.07
C SER A 82 20.29 -18.47 -11.81
N GLU A 83 21.60 -18.59 -11.99
CA GLU A 83 22.62 -18.34 -10.99
C GLU A 83 22.62 -16.86 -10.61
N GLY A 84 22.64 -16.58 -9.31
CA GLY A 84 22.81 -15.25 -8.77
C GLY A 84 23.60 -15.32 -7.47
N LYS A 85 24.88 -14.91 -7.55
CA LYS A 85 25.78 -14.54 -6.45
C LYS A 85 25.02 -13.99 -5.23
N PRO A 86 25.44 -14.29 -3.97
CA PRO A 86 24.81 -13.74 -2.79
C PRO A 86 25.22 -12.27 -2.62
N THR A 87 24.52 -11.41 -3.33
CA THR A 87 24.31 -10.03 -2.91
C THR A 87 22.89 -9.95 -2.35
N VAL A 88 22.58 -8.89 -1.61
CA VAL A 88 21.25 -8.51 -1.11
C VAL A 88 20.97 -8.87 0.35
N ASN A 89 21.01 -7.81 1.16
CA ASN A 89 20.35 -7.63 2.45
C ASN A 89 19.19 -8.61 2.70
N HIS A 90 19.42 -9.60 3.56
CA HIS A 90 18.41 -10.61 3.89
C HIS A 90 17.16 -9.94 4.49
N PHE A 91 16.04 -10.02 3.78
CA PHE A 91 14.79 -9.42 4.24
C PHE A 91 14.31 -10.14 5.52
N SER A 92 14.17 -9.42 6.62
CA SER A 92 13.68 -9.98 7.89
C SER A 92 12.16 -10.02 7.93
N PHE A 93 11.58 -11.19 7.66
CA PHE A 93 10.13 -11.44 7.76
C PHE A 93 9.56 -11.30 9.18
N LYS A 94 10.42 -11.35 10.21
CA LYS A 94 10.02 -11.24 11.62
C LYS A 94 9.85 -9.79 12.07
N THR A 95 10.64 -8.87 11.50
CA THR A 95 10.65 -7.44 11.89
C THR A 95 10.02 -6.54 10.83
N LYS A 96 10.05 -6.94 9.56
CA LYS A 96 9.51 -6.18 8.43
C LYS A 96 8.25 -6.82 7.86
N CYS A 97 7.33 -5.98 7.40
CA CYS A 97 6.11 -6.44 6.77
C CYS A 97 6.42 -7.12 5.43
N CYS A 98 5.94 -8.35 5.22
CA CYS A 98 6.14 -9.09 3.97
C CYS A 98 5.51 -8.41 2.74
N LEU A 99 4.56 -7.49 2.93
CA LEU A 99 3.88 -6.78 1.86
C LEU A 99 4.57 -5.46 1.46
N CYS A 100 4.83 -4.55 2.40
CA CYS A 100 5.45 -3.25 2.07
C CYS A 100 6.97 -3.20 2.32
N GLY A 101 7.52 -4.18 3.02
CA GLY A 101 8.93 -4.23 3.35
C GLY A 101 9.38 -3.36 4.53
N ASN A 102 8.45 -2.62 5.15
CA ASN A 102 8.74 -1.70 6.25
C ASN A 102 8.40 -2.30 7.61
N GLU A 103 9.08 -1.83 8.66
CA GLU A 103 8.74 -2.14 10.05
C GLU A 103 7.47 -1.41 10.48
N ARG A 104 7.23 -0.21 9.95
CA ARG A 104 6.02 0.58 10.22
C ARG A 104 5.34 0.94 8.90
N HIS A 105 4.01 0.96 8.92
CA HIS A 105 3.26 1.43 7.77
C HIS A 105 3.45 2.94 7.60
N PRO A 106 3.82 3.47 6.43
CA PRO A 106 4.15 4.90 6.23
C PRO A 106 3.01 5.87 6.59
N LYS A 107 1.76 5.40 6.52
CA LYS A 107 0.55 6.21 6.71
C LYS A 107 -0.22 5.94 8.01
N ALA A 108 0.32 5.17 8.95
CA ALA A 108 -0.40 4.81 10.18
C ALA A 108 0.05 5.66 11.38
N ARG A 109 -0.92 6.26 12.11
CA ARG A 109 -0.68 6.92 13.41
C ARG A 109 -0.33 5.90 14.51
N ASP A 110 -0.94 4.70 14.46
CA ASP A 110 -0.65 3.57 15.35
C ASP A 110 -0.16 2.36 14.54
N SER A 111 1.16 2.29 14.35
CA SER A 111 1.83 1.44 13.37
C SER A 111 2.39 0.12 13.94
N LYS A 112 1.71 -0.52 14.91
CA LYS A 112 2.24 -1.73 15.58
C LYS A 112 1.46 -3.02 15.35
N ILE A 113 0.28 -3.00 14.71
CA ILE A 113 -0.48 -4.23 14.49
C ILE A 113 0.11 -5.00 13.31
N PHE A 114 1.09 -5.82 13.62
CA PHE A 114 1.57 -6.90 12.78
C PHE A 114 0.65 -8.12 12.94
N ILE A 115 0.08 -8.59 11.85
CA ILE A 115 -0.64 -9.87 11.80
C ILE A 115 0.33 -10.94 11.31
N LEU A 116 0.39 -12.07 12.01
CA LEU A 116 1.22 -13.21 11.67
C LEU A 116 0.59 -14.02 10.53
N CYS A 117 1.39 -14.40 9.54
CA CYS A 117 0.99 -15.37 8.53
C CYS A 117 0.97 -16.77 9.13
N THR A 118 -0.20 -17.25 9.56
CA THR A 118 -0.36 -18.60 10.13
C THR A 118 -0.78 -19.64 9.10
N THR A 119 -1.46 -19.23 8.02
CA THR A 119 -2.02 -20.15 7.04
C THR A 119 -1.16 -20.22 5.77
N PRO A 120 -0.76 -21.42 5.28
CA PRO A 120 0.01 -21.56 4.04
C PRO A 120 -0.69 -20.98 2.81
N SER A 121 -2.01 -21.16 2.70
CA SER A 121 -2.83 -20.63 1.59
C SER A 121 -2.90 -19.11 1.52
N LEU A 122 -2.44 -18.39 2.55
CA LEU A 122 -2.35 -16.94 2.54
C LEU A 122 -1.31 -16.45 1.54
N LYS A 123 -0.22 -17.20 1.35
CA LYS A 123 0.83 -16.89 0.36
C LYS A 123 0.24 -16.86 -1.05
N ASP A 124 -0.54 -17.88 -1.39
CA ASP A 124 -1.12 -18.00 -2.74
C ASP A 124 -2.09 -16.86 -3.02
N LYS A 125 -2.91 -16.48 -2.02
CA LYS A 125 -3.80 -15.31 -2.11
C LYS A 125 -3.03 -14.00 -2.32
N PHE A 126 -1.91 -13.81 -1.63
CA PHE A 126 -1.06 -12.64 -1.81
C PHE A 126 -0.45 -12.60 -3.21
N LEU A 127 0.10 -13.72 -3.68
CA LEU A 127 0.69 -13.82 -5.02
C LEU A 127 -0.35 -13.59 -6.11
N GLU A 128 -1.53 -14.19 -5.99
CA GLU A 128 -2.63 -14.04 -6.95
C GLU A 128 -3.05 -12.57 -7.04
N LYS A 129 -3.31 -11.91 -5.90
CA LYS A 129 -3.73 -10.50 -5.90
C LYS A 129 -2.63 -9.54 -6.31
N ALA A 130 -1.39 -9.77 -5.89
CA ALA A 130 -0.26 -8.93 -6.27
C ALA A 130 0.01 -9.00 -7.78
N SER A 131 -0.05 -10.21 -8.36
CA SER A 131 0.13 -10.40 -9.80
C SER A 131 -0.99 -9.74 -10.62
N LYS A 132 -2.24 -9.79 -10.13
CA LYS A 132 -3.40 -9.16 -10.80
C LYS A 132 -3.35 -7.63 -10.80
N ARG A 133 -2.62 -6.99 -9.87
CA ARG A 133 -2.56 -5.52 -9.77
C ARG A 133 -1.63 -4.87 -10.78
N ASN A 134 -0.56 -5.58 -11.19
CA ASN A 134 0.44 -5.11 -12.15
C ASN A 134 1.03 -3.71 -11.84
N ASP A 135 1.10 -3.33 -10.55
CA ASP A 135 1.74 -2.10 -10.06
C ASP A 135 3.08 -2.42 -9.38
N ASP A 136 3.93 -1.40 -9.14
CA ASP A 136 5.23 -1.59 -8.48
C ASP A 136 5.08 -2.20 -7.09
N PHE A 137 3.99 -1.87 -6.39
CA PHE A 137 3.67 -2.47 -5.10
C PHE A 137 3.43 -3.98 -5.21
N GLY A 138 2.64 -4.42 -6.19
CA GLY A 138 2.42 -5.83 -6.51
C GLY A 138 3.70 -6.55 -6.91
N ARG A 139 4.52 -5.94 -7.78
CA ARG A 139 5.80 -6.52 -8.22
C ARG A 139 6.74 -6.78 -7.04
N GLN A 140 6.90 -5.79 -6.15
CA GLN A 140 7.73 -5.91 -4.95
C GLN A 140 7.22 -6.99 -3.97
N ILE A 141 5.89 -7.17 -3.86
CA ILE A 141 5.32 -8.25 -3.04
C ILE A 141 5.69 -9.60 -3.63
N VAL A 142 5.48 -9.81 -4.93
CA VAL A 142 5.77 -11.08 -5.61
C VAL A 142 7.24 -11.44 -5.47
N GLU A 143 8.15 -10.53 -5.81
CA GLU A 143 9.60 -10.76 -5.69
C GLU A 143 9.99 -11.16 -4.26
N ARG A 144 9.38 -10.54 -3.25
CA ARG A 144 9.71 -10.79 -1.84
C ARG A 144 9.19 -12.12 -1.33
N ILE A 145 8.00 -12.57 -1.73
CA ILE A 145 7.33 -13.72 -1.11
C ILE A 145 7.30 -14.98 -1.99
N LYS A 146 7.59 -14.89 -3.30
CA LYS A 146 7.47 -16.00 -4.26
C LYS A 146 8.19 -17.27 -3.80
N ASN A 147 9.44 -17.14 -3.38
CA ASN A 147 10.28 -18.27 -3.00
C ASN A 147 10.34 -18.52 -1.47
N VAL A 148 9.43 -17.90 -0.71
CA VAL A 148 9.46 -17.92 0.77
C VAL A 148 8.27 -18.69 1.33
N ASN A 149 8.48 -19.48 2.38
CA ASN A 149 7.40 -20.05 3.18
C ASN A 149 7.04 -19.08 4.31
N LEU A 150 5.94 -18.35 4.15
CA LEU A 150 5.53 -17.29 5.09
C LEU A 150 5.25 -17.81 6.51
N VAL A 151 4.77 -19.04 6.65
CA VAL A 151 4.45 -19.65 7.95
C VAL A 151 5.73 -20.04 8.69
N LEU A 152 6.64 -20.74 8.01
CA LEU A 152 7.93 -21.14 8.59
C LEU A 152 8.78 -19.92 8.98
N MET A 153 8.77 -18.88 8.15
CA MET A 153 9.51 -17.64 8.41
C MET A 153 8.85 -16.73 9.45
N LYS A 154 7.73 -17.16 10.05
CA LYS A 154 6.91 -16.36 10.98
C LYS A 154 6.65 -14.95 10.43
N ALA A 155 6.36 -14.88 9.13
CA ALA A 155 6.23 -13.64 8.41
C ALA A 155 5.05 -12.83 8.93
N ARG A 156 5.21 -11.51 8.97
CA ARG A 156 4.19 -10.60 9.46
C ARG A 156 3.78 -9.59 8.40
N TYR A 157 2.57 -9.07 8.49
CA TYR A 157 2.09 -7.98 7.64
C TYR A 157 1.31 -6.92 8.41
N HIS A 158 1.31 -5.69 7.91
CA HIS A 158 0.44 -4.63 8.44
C HIS A 158 -0.99 -4.85 7.96
N LYS A 159 -1.97 -4.67 8.84
CA LYS A 159 -3.40 -4.71 8.48
C LYS A 159 -3.72 -3.81 7.28
N GLN A 160 -3.13 -2.62 7.26
CA GLN A 160 -3.30 -1.65 6.18
C GLN A 160 -2.74 -2.14 4.84
N CYS A 161 -1.59 -2.81 4.83
CA CYS A 161 -1.04 -3.40 3.60
C CYS A 161 -1.93 -4.52 3.08
N TYR A 162 -2.50 -5.34 3.97
CA TYR A 162 -3.48 -6.35 3.58
C TYR A 162 -4.70 -5.68 2.95
N THR A 163 -5.28 -4.67 3.61
CA THR A 163 -6.41 -3.92 3.05
C THR A 163 -6.05 -3.34 1.69
N GLN A 164 -4.88 -2.69 1.54
CA GLN A 164 -4.44 -2.12 0.27
C GLN A 164 -4.32 -3.16 -0.85
N LEU A 165 -3.77 -4.34 -0.55
CA LEU A 165 -3.57 -5.40 -1.53
C LEU A 165 -4.90 -6.01 -2.00
N PHE A 166 -5.84 -6.21 -1.07
CA PHE A 166 -7.14 -6.83 -1.36
C PHE A 166 -8.23 -5.82 -1.72
N TYR A 167 -7.96 -4.52 -1.56
CA TYR A 167 -8.89 -3.47 -1.95
C TYR A 167 -9.02 -3.45 -3.46
N THR A 168 -10.19 -3.87 -3.94
CA THR A 168 -10.69 -3.49 -5.26
C THR A 168 -11.23 -2.07 -5.14
N PRO A 169 -10.71 -1.10 -5.92
CA PRO A 169 -11.45 0.13 -6.14
C PRO A 169 -12.80 -0.29 -6.70
N SER A 170 -13.85 -0.13 -5.90
CA SER A 170 -15.20 -0.17 -6.43
C SER A 170 -15.18 0.81 -7.59
N LYS A 171 -15.46 0.35 -8.83
CA LYS A 171 -16.01 1.26 -9.84
C LYS A 171 -17.09 2.01 -9.08
N SER A 172 -16.98 3.33 -9.05
CA SER A 172 -17.83 4.19 -8.23
C SER A 172 -19.29 4.08 -8.70
N THR A 173 -19.97 2.98 -8.38
CA THR A 173 -21.41 3.01 -8.22
C THR A 173 -21.59 3.84 -6.97
N LYS A 174 -22.14 5.04 -7.16
CA LYS A 174 -22.45 5.98 -6.09
C LYS A 174 -23.06 5.19 -4.94
N LYS A 175 -22.32 5.02 -3.84
CA LYS A 175 -22.87 4.43 -2.62
C LYS A 175 -23.85 5.45 -2.05
N GLY A 176 -25.13 5.15 -2.14
CA GLY A 176 -26.24 5.93 -1.59
C GLY A 176 -27.57 5.28 -1.92
N ARG A 177 -28.60 5.62 -1.14
CA ARG A 177 -30.01 5.45 -1.54
C ARG A 177 -30.17 6.06 -2.94
N PRO A 178 -30.93 5.45 -3.87
CA PRO A 178 -31.28 6.10 -5.13
C PRO A 178 -31.65 7.55 -4.86
N GLU A 179 -31.07 8.49 -5.61
CA GLU A 179 -31.45 9.90 -5.47
C GLU A 179 -32.97 9.97 -5.71
N ASP A 180 -33.71 10.47 -4.71
CA ASP A 180 -35.16 10.57 -4.77
C ASP A 180 -35.53 11.48 -5.94
N GLN A 181 -36.25 10.92 -6.92
CA GLN A 181 -36.61 11.63 -8.16
C GLN A 181 -37.42 12.89 -7.87
N ASN A 182 -38.27 12.88 -6.83
CA ASN A 182 -39.05 14.05 -6.44
C ASN A 182 -38.14 15.17 -5.96
N LEU A 183 -37.08 14.81 -5.22
CA LEU A 183 -36.08 15.74 -4.69
C LEU A 183 -35.07 16.20 -5.74
N ILE A 184 -34.94 15.50 -6.86
CA ILE A 184 -34.26 16.00 -8.07
C ILE A 184 -35.13 17.06 -8.73
N SER A 185 -36.39 16.72 -9.06
CA SER A 185 -37.32 17.62 -9.73
C SER A 185 -37.59 18.90 -8.94
N ALA A 186 -37.78 18.81 -7.62
CA ALA A 186 -37.97 19.97 -6.76
C ALA A 186 -36.75 20.89 -6.76
N PHE A 187 -35.54 20.31 -6.74
CA PHE A 187 -34.30 21.09 -6.81
C PHE A 187 -34.10 21.74 -8.19
N GLU A 188 -34.53 21.09 -9.27
CA GLU A 188 -34.44 21.66 -10.62
C GLU A 188 -35.33 22.89 -10.78
N LYS A 189 -36.57 22.85 -10.28
CA LYS A 189 -37.48 24.01 -10.27
C LYS A 189 -36.91 25.19 -9.49
N VAL A 190 -36.24 24.94 -8.36
CA VAL A 190 -35.56 26.01 -7.61
C VAL A 190 -34.39 26.59 -8.39
N CYS A 191 -33.69 25.78 -9.20
CA CYS A 191 -32.63 26.29 -10.07
C CYS A 191 -33.19 27.12 -11.24
N GLU A 192 -34.31 26.71 -11.83
CA GLU A 192 -35.01 27.49 -12.86
C GLU A 192 -35.40 28.86 -12.31
N PHE A 193 -36.03 28.88 -11.13
CA PHE A 193 -36.36 30.11 -10.42
C PHE A 193 -35.13 31.02 -10.19
N ILE A 194 -34.00 30.47 -9.76
CA ILE A 194 -32.77 31.25 -9.56
C ILE A 194 -32.25 31.82 -10.89
N ASN A 195 -32.34 31.06 -11.98
CA ASN A 195 -31.83 31.49 -13.28
C ASN A 195 -32.74 32.52 -13.97
N GLU A 196 -34.05 32.45 -13.71
CA GLU A 196 -35.04 33.39 -14.24
C GLU A 196 -35.16 34.65 -13.38
N SER A 197 -34.75 34.60 -12.11
CA SER A 197 -34.79 35.74 -11.22
C SER A 197 -33.69 36.75 -11.54
N GLU A 198 -34.05 38.04 -11.54
CA GLU A 198 -33.10 39.15 -11.54
C GLU A 198 -32.39 39.31 -10.19
N GLU A 199 -32.94 38.69 -9.13
CA GLU A 199 -32.35 38.70 -7.80
C GLU A 199 -31.10 37.83 -7.75
N ARG A 200 -29.96 38.44 -7.41
CA ARG A 200 -28.65 37.76 -7.34
C ARG A 200 -28.29 37.26 -5.94
N GLN A 201 -29.16 37.50 -4.97
CA GLN A 201 -28.94 37.19 -3.57
C GLN A 201 -30.16 36.46 -3.00
N PHE A 202 -29.90 35.29 -2.43
CA PHE A 202 -30.93 34.50 -1.74
C PHE A 202 -30.42 34.06 -0.38
N THR A 203 -31.31 33.85 0.60
CA THR A 203 -30.90 33.11 1.79
C THR A 203 -31.05 31.61 1.56
N LEU A 204 -30.22 30.83 2.25
CA LEU A 204 -30.33 29.36 2.18
C LEU A 204 -31.67 28.86 2.74
N LYS A 205 -32.33 29.64 3.61
CA LYS A 205 -33.63 29.32 4.19
C LYS A 205 -34.74 29.48 3.15
N ASP A 206 -34.77 30.59 2.42
CA ASP A 206 -35.80 30.84 1.39
C ASP A 206 -35.73 29.79 0.29
N LEU A 207 -34.52 29.43 -0.16
CA LEU A 207 -34.35 28.37 -1.14
C LEU A 207 -34.73 26.99 -0.60
N LEU A 208 -34.62 26.76 0.72
CA LEU A 208 -35.03 25.50 1.33
C LEU A 208 -36.54 25.38 1.39
N GLU A 209 -37.23 26.44 1.85
CA GLU A 209 -38.69 26.52 1.85
C GLU A 209 -39.23 26.28 0.43
N ARG A 210 -38.59 26.90 -0.58
CA ARG A 210 -38.93 26.70 -2.00
C ARG A 210 -38.74 25.25 -2.47
N VAL A 211 -37.75 24.53 -1.95
CA VAL A 211 -37.57 23.09 -2.25
C VAL A 211 -38.67 22.27 -1.59
N GLU A 212 -39.02 22.57 -0.35
CA GLU A 212 -40.08 21.90 0.41
C GLU A 212 -41.46 22.12 -0.23
N ASP A 213 -41.76 23.32 -0.71
CA ASP A 213 -42.99 23.64 -1.47
C ASP A 213 -43.13 22.81 -2.76
N ASN A 214 -42.00 22.38 -3.34
CA ASN A 214 -41.97 21.62 -4.58
C ASN A 214 -41.90 20.09 -4.35
N LEU A 215 -41.89 19.64 -3.09
CA LEU A 215 -41.85 18.23 -2.72
C LEU A 215 -43.25 17.70 -2.37
N PRO A 216 -43.57 16.43 -2.68
CA PRO A 216 -44.74 15.77 -2.09
C PRO A 216 -44.54 15.61 -0.57
N ASN A 217 -45.65 15.62 0.19
CA ASN A 217 -45.77 15.77 1.66
C ASN A 217 -44.82 14.96 2.58
N ASP A 218 -44.00 14.04 2.07
CA ASP A 218 -43.01 13.23 2.83
C ASP A 218 -41.53 13.58 2.53
N GLY A 219 -41.26 14.50 1.60
CA GLY A 219 -39.91 14.91 1.23
C GLY A 219 -39.36 16.01 2.13
N SER A 220 -38.19 15.81 2.73
CA SER A 220 -37.45 16.89 3.40
C SER A 220 -36.00 16.95 2.91
N MET A 221 -35.49 18.18 2.76
CA MET A 221 -34.09 18.42 2.43
C MET A 221 -33.41 19.11 3.61
N SER A 222 -32.16 18.75 3.91
CA SER A 222 -31.38 19.50 4.89
C SER A 222 -30.69 20.70 4.23
N MET A 223 -30.51 21.80 4.97
CA MET A 223 -29.70 22.96 4.53
C MET A 223 -28.31 22.54 4.03
N LYS A 224 -27.68 21.55 4.67
CA LYS A 224 -26.38 21.01 4.26
C LYS A 224 -26.44 20.33 2.89
N THR A 225 -27.51 19.57 2.65
CA THR A 225 -27.76 18.91 1.36
C THR A 225 -27.98 19.95 0.26
N LEU A 226 -28.81 20.96 0.53
CA LEU A 226 -29.08 22.06 -0.41
C LEU A 226 -27.79 22.81 -0.78
N LYS A 227 -27.00 23.20 0.23
CA LYS A 227 -25.70 23.87 0.03
C LYS A 227 -24.77 23.05 -0.86
N THR A 228 -24.66 21.75 -0.59
CA THR A 228 -23.83 20.83 -1.38
C THR A 228 -24.33 20.71 -2.83
N LYS A 229 -25.65 20.61 -3.03
CA LYS A 229 -26.25 20.55 -4.38
C LYS A 229 -26.04 21.83 -5.18
N LEU A 230 -26.21 23.00 -4.56
CA LEU A 230 -25.96 24.30 -5.18
C LEU A 230 -24.49 24.44 -5.58
N GLN A 231 -23.57 24.12 -4.67
CA GLN A 231 -22.12 24.16 -4.96
C GLN A 231 -21.74 23.21 -6.09
N LYS A 232 -22.37 22.04 -6.18
CA LYS A 232 -22.15 21.11 -7.29
C LYS A 232 -22.68 21.64 -8.63
N LYS A 233 -23.82 22.34 -8.64
CA LYS A 233 -24.44 22.85 -9.89
C LYS A 233 -23.72 24.09 -10.42
N TYR A 234 -23.48 25.07 -9.54
CA TYR A 234 -22.95 26.37 -9.92
C TYR A 234 -21.43 26.50 -9.72
N GLY A 235 -20.80 25.61 -8.94
CA GLY A 235 -19.35 25.62 -8.72
C GLY A 235 -18.87 26.95 -8.15
N ASP A 236 -17.90 27.55 -8.84
CA ASP A 236 -17.33 28.86 -8.48
C ASP A 236 -18.26 30.05 -8.82
N GLY A 237 -19.40 29.79 -9.47
CA GLY A 237 -20.41 30.80 -9.78
C GLY A 237 -21.28 31.22 -8.58
N ILE A 238 -21.04 30.67 -7.39
CA ILE A 238 -21.75 31.05 -6.16
C ILE A 238 -20.80 31.32 -5.00
N VAL A 239 -21.16 32.29 -4.16
CA VAL A 239 -20.45 32.62 -2.93
C VAL A 239 -21.39 32.50 -1.75
N PHE A 240 -21.01 31.70 -0.76
CA PHE A 240 -21.72 31.59 0.51
C PHE A 240 -21.15 32.58 1.51
N ALA A 241 -21.90 33.61 1.87
CA ALA A 241 -21.54 34.52 2.95
C ALA A 241 -22.24 34.12 4.24
N THR A 242 -21.44 33.72 5.22
CA THR A 242 -21.88 33.54 6.61
C THR A 242 -21.54 34.80 7.39
N SER A 243 -22.57 35.47 7.91
CA SER A 243 -22.41 36.55 8.89
C SER A 243 -22.67 35.99 10.29
N LEU A 244 -21.98 36.54 11.30
CA LEU A 244 -22.27 36.23 12.71
C LEU A 244 -23.63 36.78 13.16
N ILE A 245 -24.23 37.71 12.40
CA ILE A 245 -25.42 38.47 12.78
C ILE A 245 -26.60 38.23 11.81
N LYS A 246 -26.33 37.88 10.54
CA LYS A 246 -27.36 37.69 9.50
C LYS A 246 -27.43 36.24 9.00
N PRO A 247 -28.61 35.76 8.57
CA PRO A 247 -28.76 34.44 7.98
C PRO A 247 -27.83 34.25 6.77
N SER A 248 -27.37 33.02 6.58
CA SER A 248 -26.42 32.66 5.52
C SER A 248 -26.98 33.05 4.15
N SER A 249 -26.33 34.00 3.49
CA SER A 249 -26.71 34.52 2.17
C SER A 249 -25.87 33.86 1.08
N ILE A 250 -26.45 33.71 -0.10
CA ILE A 250 -25.84 33.10 -1.29
C ILE A 250 -25.86 34.16 -2.38
N TYR A 251 -24.70 34.46 -2.95
CA TYR A 251 -24.54 35.37 -4.07
C TYR A 251 -24.21 34.60 -5.34
N PHE A 252 -24.88 34.90 -6.44
CA PHE A 252 -24.62 34.29 -7.76
C PHE A 252 -23.80 35.27 -8.62
N LEU A 253 -22.61 34.84 -9.07
CA LEU A 253 -21.65 35.65 -9.84
C LEU A 253 -21.90 35.49 -11.35
N ASP A 254 -21.96 36.61 -12.08
CA ASP A 254 -22.33 36.73 -13.51
C ASP A 254 -21.41 35.95 -14.51
N SER A 255 -20.30 35.35 -14.05
CA SER A 255 -19.28 34.74 -14.91
C SER A 255 -19.37 33.22 -15.07
N GLY A 256 -20.26 32.53 -14.35
CA GLY A 256 -20.35 31.05 -14.41
C GLY A 256 -21.31 30.49 -15.48
N VAL A 257 -22.37 31.24 -15.83
CA VAL A 257 -23.45 30.75 -16.70
C VAL A 257 -23.17 31.08 -18.16
N LYS A 258 -22.73 32.32 -18.46
CA LYS A 258 -22.43 32.76 -19.84
C LYS A 258 -21.27 31.98 -20.47
N HIS A 259 -20.22 31.69 -19.70
CA HIS A 259 -19.04 31.00 -20.24
C HIS A 259 -19.33 29.51 -20.61
N ARG A 260 -20.26 28.84 -19.92
CA ARG A 260 -20.62 27.44 -20.22
C ARG A 260 -21.57 27.30 -21.40
N GLU A 261 -22.45 28.26 -21.65
CA GLU A 261 -23.29 28.26 -22.85
C GLU A 261 -22.47 28.57 -24.11
N GLU A 262 -21.47 29.44 -24.00
CA GLU A 262 -20.52 29.73 -25.09
C GLU A 262 -19.63 28.51 -25.41
N LEU A 263 -19.14 27.80 -24.39
CA LEU A 263 -18.38 26.54 -24.54
C LEU A 263 -19.24 25.39 -25.10
N ARG A 264 -20.55 25.40 -24.88
CA ARG A 264 -21.49 24.44 -25.50
C ARG A 264 -21.74 24.79 -26.97
N LYS A 265 -21.96 26.08 -27.29
CA LYS A 265 -22.13 26.53 -28.68
C LYS A 265 -20.88 26.30 -29.53
N GLN A 266 -19.67 26.50 -28.99
CA GLN A 266 -18.42 26.23 -29.71
C GLN A 266 -18.18 24.74 -29.98
N LYS A 267 -18.63 23.84 -29.09
CA LYS A 267 -18.52 22.38 -29.30
C LYS A 267 -19.53 21.83 -30.32
N SER A 268 -20.66 22.50 -30.52
CA SER A 268 -21.66 22.11 -31.53
C SER A 268 -21.26 22.46 -32.96
N ILE A 269 -20.31 23.39 -33.15
CA ILE A 269 -19.87 23.87 -34.47
C ILE A 269 -18.71 23.03 -35.03
N GLN A 270 -17.98 22.28 -34.20
CA GLN A 270 -16.86 21.42 -34.63
C GLN A 270 -17.25 19.97 -35.02
N ILE A 271 -18.55 19.65 -35.07
CA ILE A 271 -19.05 18.29 -35.40
C ILE A 271 -20.00 18.33 -36.63
N ASN A 272 -19.85 19.30 -37.53
CA ASN A 272 -20.45 19.27 -38.87
C ASN A 272 -19.40 19.61 -39.92
#